data_AF-A0A448UWH3-F1
#
_entry.id   AF-A0A448UWH3-F1
#
_cell.length_a   1.000
_cell.length_b   1.000
_cell.length_c   1.000
_cell.angle_alpha   90.00
_cell.angle_beta   90.00
_cell.angle_gamma   90.00
#
_symmetry.space_group_name_H-M   'P 1'
#
loop_
_entity.id
_entity.type
_entity.pdbx_description
1 polymer ?
#
loop_
_entity_poly.entity_id
_entity_poly.type
_entity_poly.pdbx_seq_one_letter_code
_entity_poly.pdbx_strand_id
1 'polypeptide(L)'
;MVKNTSHVSLERIPRSRILIIFICANLLFLVLGLIVGKNMSTAQSEALASSQEKLTVTTKIEKRQVGQATVLQGKVQLGKTELYSPAVGAERAVVTRVAVEPGRTIHPGDLVATISDVPIIAMPDSIPFYRTIKKDDSGSDVLALQQTLTNWGYAPGTDGTWSEQSMKAYQSFLYNLGVASGDVESIDWKTFMLVPSAGRTVETIAAQGTVLGRIRC
;
A
#
# COMPACT_ATOMS: atom_id res chain seq x y z
N MET A 1 -27.01 -68.78 -114.20
CA MET A 1 -25.90 -69.76 -114.18
C MET A 1 -24.71 -69.11 -114.87
N VAL A 2 -23.75 -68.57 -114.12
CA VAL A 2 -22.31 -68.40 -114.46
C VAL A 2 -21.64 -67.82 -113.20
N LYS A 3 -20.68 -68.59 -112.68
CA LYS A 3 -19.75 -68.26 -111.58
C LYS A 3 -18.98 -66.99 -111.88
N ASN A 4 -18.72 -66.15 -110.89
CA ASN A 4 -17.44 -65.44 -110.86
C ASN A 4 -16.79 -65.57 -109.48
N THR A 5 -15.67 -66.26 -109.51
CA THR A 5 -14.86 -66.75 -108.41
C THR A 5 -13.92 -65.66 -107.91
N SER A 6 -13.98 -65.43 -106.60
CA SER A 6 -13.08 -64.58 -105.83
C SER A 6 -11.64 -65.08 -105.89
N HIS A 7 -10.72 -64.25 -106.38
CA HIS A 7 -9.29 -64.38 -106.09
C HIS A 7 -8.85 -63.20 -105.22
N VAL A 8 -9.01 -63.35 -103.90
CA VAL A 8 -8.40 -62.45 -102.92
C VAL A 8 -6.95 -62.91 -102.73
N SER A 9 -6.01 -62.19 -103.34
CA SER A 9 -4.58 -62.39 -103.09
C SER A 9 -4.24 -61.80 -101.72
N LEU A 10 -4.14 -62.66 -100.71
CA LEU A 10 -3.68 -62.24 -99.39
C LEU A 10 -2.15 -62.10 -99.44
N GLU A 11 -1.69 -60.85 -99.49
CA GLU A 11 -0.29 -60.49 -99.32
C GLU A 11 0.21 -61.08 -98.00
N ARG A 12 1.11 -62.07 -98.06
CA ARG A 12 1.69 -62.72 -96.88
C ARG A 12 2.58 -61.69 -96.16
N ILE A 13 1.99 -60.93 -95.25
CA ILE A 13 2.73 -60.04 -94.36
C ILE A 13 3.69 -60.92 -93.53
N PRO A 14 5.01 -60.67 -93.56
CA PRO A 14 5.97 -61.49 -92.82
C PRO A 14 5.65 -61.41 -91.33
N ARG A 15 5.53 -62.56 -90.67
CA ARG A 15 5.10 -62.71 -89.26
C ARG A 15 5.86 -61.80 -88.28
N SER A 16 7.08 -61.37 -88.62
CA SER A 16 7.88 -60.43 -87.84
C SER A 16 7.31 -59.01 -87.79
N ARG A 17 6.67 -58.52 -88.86
CA ARG A 17 6.07 -57.18 -88.87
C ARG A 17 4.83 -57.08 -87.99
N ILE A 18 4.01 -58.15 -87.97
CA ILE A 18 2.83 -58.24 -87.10
C ILE A 18 3.26 -58.24 -85.63
N LEU A 19 4.34 -58.96 -85.30
CA LEU A 19 4.87 -59.05 -83.94
C LEU A 19 5.41 -57.69 -83.44
N ILE A 20 6.11 -56.94 -84.29
CA ILE A 20 6.61 -55.58 -83.95
C ILE A 20 5.44 -54.61 -83.72
N ILE A 21 4.42 -54.62 -84.58
CA ILE A 21 3.23 -53.77 -84.42
C ILE A 21 2.52 -54.09 -83.10
N PHE A 22 2.40 -55.37 -82.75
CA PHE A 22 1.76 -55.80 -81.51
C PHE A 22 2.55 -55.35 -80.27
N ILE A 23 3.88 -55.43 -80.29
CA ILE A 23 4.74 -54.95 -79.20
C ILE A 23 4.63 -53.43 -79.06
N CYS A 24 4.72 -52.69 -80.17
CA CYS A 24 4.59 -51.23 -80.15
C CYS A 24 3.22 -50.79 -79.65
N ALA A 25 2.14 -51.48 -80.04
CA ALA A 25 0.80 -51.19 -79.54
C ALA A 25 0.70 -51.41 -78.02
N ASN A 26 1.22 -52.52 -77.50
CA ASN A 26 1.22 -52.78 -76.06
C ASN A 26 2.06 -51.75 -75.27
N LEU A 27 3.23 -51.38 -75.79
CA LEU A 27 4.05 -50.34 -75.19
C LEU A 27 3.33 -48.99 -75.19
N LEU A 28 2.61 -48.67 -76.27
CA LEU A 28 1.84 -47.43 -76.37
C LEU A 28 0.69 -47.40 -75.35
N PHE A 29 -0.02 -48.51 -75.15
CA PHE A 29 -1.03 -48.63 -74.10
C PHE A 29 -0.45 -48.52 -72.68
N LEU A 30 0.72 -49.10 -72.41
CA LEU A 30 1.40 -48.99 -71.12
C LEU A 30 1.76 -47.53 -70.79
N VAL A 31 2.33 -46.81 -71.77
CA VAL A 31 2.71 -45.41 -71.61
C VAL A 31 1.49 -44.52 -71.40
N LEU A 32 0.40 -44.74 -72.17
CA LEU A 32 -0.85 -44.01 -71.97
C LEU A 32 -1.45 -44.25 -70.58
N GLY A 33 -1.44 -45.50 -70.11
CA GLY A 33 -1.94 -45.85 -68.77
C GLY A 33 -1.18 -45.13 -67.64
N LEU A 34 0.15 -45.02 -67.75
CA LEU A 34 0.97 -44.31 -66.77
C LEU A 34 0.72 -42.79 -66.77
N ILE A 35 0.54 -42.19 -67.95
CA ILE A 35 0.28 -40.74 -68.06
C ILE A 35 -1.08 -40.40 -67.44
N VAL A 36 -2.12 -41.18 -67.76
CA VAL A 36 -3.47 -40.98 -67.20
C VAL A 36 -3.48 -41.25 -65.70
N GLY A 37 -2.84 -42.34 -65.25
CA GLY A 37 -2.77 -42.69 -63.83
C GLY A 37 -2.06 -41.64 -62.98
N LYS A 38 -1.01 -40.99 -63.50
CA LYS A 38 -0.24 -39.99 -62.74
C LYS A 38 -0.94 -38.63 -62.63
N ASN A 39 -1.87 -38.32 -63.54
CA ASN A 39 -2.65 -37.07 -63.50
C ASN A 39 -3.99 -37.22 -62.77
N MET A 40 -4.38 -38.43 -62.39
CA MET A 40 -5.62 -38.67 -61.68
C MET A 40 -5.38 -38.51 -60.17
N SER A 41 -5.76 -37.35 -59.63
CA SER A 41 -5.84 -37.14 -58.19
C SER A 41 -6.83 -38.15 -57.61
N THR A 42 -6.39 -38.93 -56.62
CA THR A 42 -7.28 -39.87 -55.92
C THR A 42 -7.93 -39.16 -54.75
N ALA A 43 -9.15 -39.56 -54.36
CA ALA A 43 -9.82 -39.02 -53.17
C ALA A 43 -8.98 -39.13 -51.88
N GLN A 44 -8.02 -40.07 -51.85
CA GLN A 44 -7.06 -40.22 -50.75
C GLN A 44 -6.02 -39.09 -50.73
N SER A 45 -5.60 -38.57 -51.88
CA SER A 45 -4.67 -37.44 -52.00
C SER A 45 -5.28 -36.13 -51.50
N GLU A 46 -6.57 -35.90 -51.77
CA GLU A 46 -7.32 -34.74 -51.27
C GLU A 46 -7.63 -34.86 -49.77
N ALA A 47 -7.88 -36.07 -49.27
CA ALA A 47 -8.05 -36.34 -47.84
C ALA A 47 -6.74 -36.17 -47.04
N LEU A 48 -5.59 -36.51 -47.63
CA LEU A 48 -4.27 -36.26 -47.04
C LEU A 48 -3.94 -34.76 -47.03
N ALA A 49 -4.33 -34.02 -48.07
CA ALA A 49 -4.16 -32.57 -48.13
C ALA A 49 -5.02 -31.83 -47.09
N SER A 50 -6.26 -32.28 -46.83
CA SER A 50 -7.13 -31.70 -45.80
C SER A 50 -6.70 -32.06 -44.37
N SER A 51 -6.08 -33.22 -44.17
CA SER A 51 -5.56 -33.63 -42.85
C SER A 51 -4.34 -32.81 -42.37
N GLN A 52 -3.72 -32.03 -43.24
CA GLN A 52 -2.58 -31.16 -42.91
C GLN A 52 -2.98 -29.71 -42.61
N GLU A 53 -4.28 -29.41 -42.50
CA GLU A 53 -4.73 -28.11 -42.00
C GLU A 53 -4.50 -28.04 -40.49
N LYS A 54 -3.37 -27.42 -40.12
CA LYS A 54 -2.92 -27.24 -38.74
C LYS A 54 -3.91 -26.34 -38.00
N LEU A 55 -4.89 -26.94 -37.32
CA LEU A 55 -5.81 -26.25 -36.42
C LEU A 55 -5.00 -25.54 -35.32
N THR A 56 -4.78 -24.25 -35.53
CA THR A 56 -4.01 -23.42 -34.62
C THR A 56 -4.97 -22.97 -33.53
N VAL A 57 -5.01 -23.71 -32.41
CA VAL A 57 -5.79 -23.34 -31.22
C VAL A 57 -5.07 -22.19 -30.51
N THR A 58 -5.32 -20.95 -30.95
CA THR A 58 -4.88 -19.74 -30.25
C THR A 58 -5.99 -19.28 -29.30
N THR A 59 -5.85 -19.65 -28.04
CA THR A 59 -6.65 -19.06 -26.95
C THR A 59 -6.07 -17.70 -26.55
N LYS A 60 -6.94 -16.76 -26.18
CA LYS A 60 -6.56 -15.39 -25.80
C LYS A 60 -5.74 -15.43 -24.51
N ILE A 61 -4.51 -14.94 -24.55
CA ILE A 61 -3.64 -14.87 -23.37
C ILE A 61 -4.13 -13.69 -22.51
N GLU A 62 -4.71 -13.96 -21.34
CA GLU A 62 -5.06 -12.92 -20.36
C GLU A 62 -3.93 -12.76 -19.33
N LYS A 63 -3.36 -11.55 -19.25
CA LYS A 63 -2.50 -11.17 -18.12
C LYS A 63 -3.41 -10.86 -16.93
N ARG A 64 -3.57 -11.80 -16.00
CA ARG A 64 -4.20 -11.56 -14.71
C ARG A 64 -3.12 -11.44 -13.64
N GLN A 65 -3.17 -10.38 -12.82
CA GLN A 65 -2.33 -10.34 -11.62
C GLN A 65 -2.81 -11.44 -10.67
N VAL A 66 -1.94 -12.42 -10.42
CA VAL A 66 -2.13 -13.40 -9.35
C VAL A 66 -1.80 -12.68 -8.05
N GLY A 67 -2.78 -12.01 -7.47
CA GLY A 67 -2.66 -11.44 -6.14
C GLY A 67 -2.60 -12.56 -5.12
N GLN A 68 -1.40 -12.91 -4.65
CA GLN A 68 -1.28 -13.68 -3.40
C GLN A 68 -1.76 -12.76 -2.29
N ALA A 69 -2.94 -13.05 -1.73
CA ALA A 69 -3.42 -12.38 -0.53
C ALA A 69 -2.55 -12.86 0.65
N THR A 70 -1.50 -12.11 0.97
CA THR A 70 -0.74 -12.33 2.20
C THR A 70 -1.62 -11.93 3.38
N VAL A 71 -2.19 -12.91 4.06
CA VAL A 71 -2.90 -12.69 5.32
C VAL A 71 -1.85 -12.47 6.41
N LEU A 72 -1.58 -11.21 6.74
CA LEU A 72 -0.73 -10.85 7.86
C LEU A 72 -1.50 -11.08 9.16
N GLN A 73 -1.20 -12.16 9.88
CA GLN A 73 -1.67 -12.34 11.25
C GLN A 73 -0.72 -11.61 12.20
N GLY A 74 -1.10 -10.41 12.62
CA GLY A 74 -0.39 -9.65 13.64
C GLY A 74 -1.00 -9.90 15.03
N LYS A 75 -0.16 -10.16 16.04
CA LYS A 75 -0.57 -10.15 17.44
C LYS A 75 -0.42 -8.73 17.97
N VAL A 76 -1.53 -8.06 18.28
CA VAL A 76 -1.51 -6.76 18.96
C VAL A 76 -1.05 -7.01 20.39
N GLN A 77 0.10 -6.46 20.77
CA GLN A 77 0.57 -6.43 22.15
C GLN A 77 0.34 -5.02 22.69
N LEU A 78 -0.01 -4.90 23.97
CA LEU A 78 -0.02 -3.61 24.63
C LEU A 78 1.39 -3.00 24.54
N GLY A 79 1.46 -1.70 24.25
CA GLY A 79 2.71 -0.96 24.27
C GLY A 79 3.33 -0.95 25.66
N LYS A 80 4.56 -0.44 25.76
CA LYS A 80 5.25 -0.24 27.04
C LYS A 80 4.54 0.88 27.82
N THR A 81 4.07 0.58 29.03
CA THR A 81 3.55 1.58 29.96
C THR A 81 4.71 2.34 30.61
N GLU A 82 4.62 3.67 30.62
CA GLU A 82 5.56 4.53 31.33
C GLU A 82 4.85 5.27 32.44
N LEU A 83 5.35 5.14 33.67
CA LEU A 83 4.83 5.87 34.82
C LEU A 83 5.25 7.34 34.71
N TYR A 84 4.27 8.23 34.70
CA TYR A 84 4.51 9.67 34.79
C TYR A 84 4.11 10.18 36.16
N SER A 85 5.06 10.83 36.85
CA SER A 85 4.82 11.48 38.15
C SER A 85 5.27 12.93 38.03
N PRO A 86 4.36 13.91 37.89
CA PRO A 86 4.74 15.31 37.78
C PRO A 86 5.41 15.77 39.07
N ALA A 87 6.52 16.49 38.93
CA ALA A 87 7.24 17.10 40.05
C ALA A 87 6.63 18.46 40.37
N VAL A 88 5.44 18.45 40.96
CA VAL A 88 4.76 19.68 41.40
C VAL A 88 5.36 20.10 42.74
N GLY A 89 5.86 21.34 42.85
CA GLY A 89 6.56 21.86 44.03
C GLY A 89 5.69 22.12 45.27
N ALA A 90 4.54 21.46 45.39
CA ALA A 90 3.63 21.61 46.52
C ALA A 90 4.07 20.74 47.70
N GLU A 91 3.94 21.23 48.94
CA GLU A 91 4.15 20.43 50.15
C GLU A 91 3.27 19.17 50.18
N ARG A 92 2.07 19.29 49.61
CA ARG A 92 1.13 18.19 49.39
C ARG A 92 0.58 18.27 47.96
N ALA A 93 1.04 17.39 47.09
CA ALA A 93 0.52 17.28 45.74
C ALA A 93 -0.82 16.51 45.77
N VAL A 94 -1.93 17.18 45.48
CA VAL A 94 -3.27 16.56 45.46
C VAL A 94 -3.89 16.76 44.09
N VAL A 95 -4.44 15.72 43.48
CA VAL A 95 -5.16 15.85 42.21
C VAL A 95 -6.45 16.62 42.45
N THR A 96 -6.51 17.89 42.05
CA THR A 96 -7.69 18.75 42.24
C THR A 96 -8.69 18.62 41.09
N ARG A 97 -8.23 18.26 39.89
CA ARG A 97 -9.09 17.99 38.72
C ARG A 97 -8.46 16.92 37.83
N VAL A 98 -9.29 16.05 37.26
CA VAL A 98 -8.89 15.10 36.22
C VAL A 98 -9.60 15.52 34.94
N ALA A 99 -8.86 15.72 33.85
CA ALA A 99 -9.41 16.17 32.57
C ALA A 99 -9.47 15.06 31.51
N VAL A 100 -8.82 13.93 31.74
CA VAL A 100 -8.77 12.78 30.82
C VAL A 100 -9.17 11.49 31.52
N GLU A 101 -9.85 10.62 30.79
CA GLU A 101 -10.27 9.30 31.26
C GLU A 101 -9.32 8.19 30.77
N PRO A 102 -9.20 7.08 31.51
CA PRO A 102 -8.55 5.87 31.01
C PRO A 102 -9.08 5.44 29.64
N GLY A 103 -8.19 5.00 28.75
CA GLY A 103 -8.48 4.63 27.36
C GLY A 103 -8.48 5.80 26.37
N ARG A 104 -8.44 7.06 26.83
CA ARG A 104 -8.33 8.22 25.94
C ARG A 104 -6.90 8.41 25.44
N THR A 105 -6.76 8.79 24.17
CA THR A 105 -5.47 9.28 23.64
C THR A 105 -5.32 10.78 23.90
N ILE A 106 -4.26 11.15 24.59
CA ILE A 106 -3.79 12.51 24.83
C ILE A 106 -2.93 12.94 23.66
N HIS A 107 -3.17 14.15 23.14
CA HIS A 107 -2.34 14.81 22.14
C HIS A 107 -1.68 16.06 22.72
N PRO A 108 -0.60 16.55 22.10
CA PRO A 108 -0.04 17.85 22.46
C PRO A 108 -1.10 18.96 22.39
N GLY A 109 -1.21 19.74 23.46
CA GLY A 109 -2.22 20.79 23.66
C GLY A 109 -3.31 20.40 24.64
N ASP A 110 -3.48 19.11 24.97
CA ASP A 110 -4.52 18.66 25.89
C ASP A 110 -4.19 18.97 27.36
N LEU A 111 -5.21 19.32 28.13
CA LEU A 111 -5.14 19.33 29.59
C LEU A 111 -5.27 17.90 30.11
N VAL A 112 -4.31 17.44 30.90
CA VAL A 112 -4.32 16.08 31.47
C VAL A 112 -5.00 16.06 32.83
N ALA A 113 -4.53 16.91 33.74
CA ALA A 113 -5.02 17.00 35.11
C ALA A 113 -4.69 18.37 35.71
N THR A 114 -5.18 18.63 36.91
CA THR A 114 -4.75 19.75 37.75
C THR A 114 -4.37 19.21 39.11
N ILE A 115 -3.19 19.58 39.59
CA ILE A 115 -2.62 19.09 40.85
C ILE A 115 -2.34 20.30 41.73
N SER A 116 -3.05 20.43 42.84
CA SER A 116 -2.96 21.57 43.75
C SER A 116 -3.03 22.91 42.98
N ASP A 117 -4.01 23.01 42.09
CA ASP A 117 -4.27 24.16 41.19
C ASP A 117 -3.20 24.44 40.12
N VAL A 118 -2.23 23.55 39.97
CA VAL A 118 -1.25 23.59 38.89
C VAL A 118 -1.72 22.72 37.72
N PRO A 119 -1.99 23.30 36.53
CA PRO A 119 -2.43 22.54 35.37
C PRO A 119 -1.30 21.71 34.77
N ILE A 120 -1.56 20.42 34.53
CA ILE A 120 -0.65 19.53 33.81
C ILE A 120 -1.09 19.45 32.36
N ILE A 121 -0.27 20.00 31.47
CA ILE A 121 -0.59 20.16 30.05
C ILE A 121 0.33 19.26 29.23
N ALA A 122 -0.23 18.57 28.25
CA ALA A 122 0.53 17.79 27.29
C ALA A 122 1.24 18.73 26.30
N MET A 123 2.56 18.64 26.24
CA MET A 123 3.40 19.40 25.31
C MET A 123 4.14 18.46 24.36
N PRO A 124 4.48 18.91 23.14
CA PRO A 124 5.33 18.14 22.24
C PRO A 124 6.69 17.82 22.89
N ASP A 125 7.14 16.59 22.74
CA ASP A 125 8.47 16.13 23.19
C ASP A 125 9.65 16.79 22.45
N SER A 126 9.39 17.47 21.34
CA SER A 126 10.37 18.25 20.58
C SER A 126 10.82 19.53 21.29
N ILE A 127 10.10 20.00 22.31
CA ILE A 127 10.44 21.24 23.02
C ILE A 127 11.54 20.94 24.07
N PRO A 128 12.72 21.59 23.99
CA PRO A 128 13.81 21.33 24.91
C PRO A 128 13.62 22.12 26.21
N PHE A 129 12.64 21.76 27.03
CA PHE A 129 12.48 22.42 28.34
C PHE A 129 13.60 21.99 29.31
N TYR A 130 14.36 22.96 29.82
CA TYR A 130 15.43 22.72 30.81
C TYR A 130 15.43 23.71 31.97
N ARG A 131 14.58 24.75 31.93
CA ARG A 131 14.50 25.81 32.93
C ARG A 131 13.09 26.39 33.03
N THR A 132 12.82 27.06 34.14
CA THR A 132 11.66 27.94 34.26
C THR A 132 11.84 29.14 33.33
N ILE A 133 10.84 29.44 32.52
CA ILE A 133 10.81 30.59 31.61
C ILE A 133 10.17 31.75 32.36
N LYS A 134 10.80 32.92 32.36
CA LYS A 134 10.30 34.15 32.99
C LYS A 134 10.11 35.25 31.95
N LYS A 135 9.40 36.31 32.33
CA LYS A 135 9.28 37.54 31.53
C LYS A 135 10.66 38.00 31.04
N ASP A 136 10.72 38.33 29.75
CA ASP A 136 11.91 38.78 29.03
C ASP A 136 13.04 37.75 28.87
N ASP A 137 12.84 36.48 29.27
CA ASP A 137 13.80 35.42 28.97
C ASP A 137 13.82 35.13 27.46
N SER A 138 15.01 34.93 26.92
CA SER A 138 15.21 34.50 25.52
C SER A 138 15.91 33.14 25.45
N GLY A 139 15.56 32.32 24.46
CA GLY A 139 16.18 31.02 24.25
C GLY A 139 15.50 30.14 23.21
N SER A 140 16.11 28.99 22.93
CA SER A 140 15.57 27.98 22.02
C SER A 140 14.33 27.29 22.58
N ASP A 141 14.23 27.16 23.90
CA ASP A 141 13.07 26.67 24.64
C ASP A 141 11.86 27.59 24.42
N VAL A 142 12.07 28.90 24.57
CA VAL A 142 11.04 29.93 24.34
C VAL A 142 10.60 29.94 22.88
N LEU A 143 11.54 29.92 21.93
CA LEU A 143 11.23 29.90 20.51
C LEU A 143 10.41 28.66 20.11
N ALA A 144 10.77 27.48 20.62
CA ALA A 144 10.05 26.24 20.35
C ALA A 144 8.63 26.25 20.93
N LEU A 145 8.45 26.82 22.13
CA LEU A 145 7.12 27.02 22.72
C LEU A 145 6.28 28.00 21.88
N GLN A 146 6.85 29.13 21.48
CA GLN A 146 6.22 30.11 20.61
C GLN A 146 5.76 29.49 19.28
N GLN A 147 6.62 28.70 18.62
CA GLN A 147 6.28 27.99 17.39
C GLN A 147 5.16 26.98 17.60
N THR A 148 5.18 26.26 18.72
CA THR A 148 4.13 25.30 19.08
C THR A 148 2.78 25.99 19.26
N LEU A 149 2.74 27.08 20.04
CA LEU A 149 1.54 27.90 20.22
C LEU A 149 1.06 28.51 18.89
N THR A 150 1.98 28.89 18.00
CA THR A 150 1.65 29.35 16.64
C THR A 150 0.97 28.26 15.82
N ASN A 151 1.47 27.04 15.88
CA ASN A 151 0.86 25.89 15.20
C ASN A 151 -0.53 25.56 15.75
N TRP A 152 -0.80 25.89 17.01
CA TRP A 152 -2.13 25.76 17.63
C TRP A 152 -3.04 26.97 17.39
N GLY A 153 -2.61 27.95 16.58
CA GLY A 153 -3.43 29.09 16.17
C GLY A 153 -3.35 30.31 17.10
N TYR A 154 -2.43 30.33 18.06
CA TYR A 154 -2.17 31.50 18.89
C TYR A 154 -1.05 32.37 18.27
N ALA A 155 -0.96 33.63 18.68
CA ALA A 155 0.02 34.58 18.10
C ALA A 155 1.03 35.08 19.15
N PRO A 156 1.93 34.22 19.68
CA PRO A 156 2.86 34.58 20.75
C PRO A 156 4.05 35.44 20.29
N GLY A 157 4.25 35.63 18.99
CA GLY A 157 5.53 36.08 18.43
C GLY A 157 6.45 34.88 18.15
N THR A 158 7.52 35.06 17.38
CA THR A 158 8.48 33.99 17.01
C THR A 158 9.93 34.48 17.10
N ASP A 159 10.16 35.43 17.99
CA ASP A 159 11.45 36.09 18.23
C ASP A 159 12.31 35.35 19.26
N GLY A 160 11.76 34.30 19.88
CA GLY A 160 12.43 33.52 20.92
C GLY A 160 12.55 34.25 22.25
N THR A 161 11.76 35.30 22.48
CA THR A 161 11.75 36.07 23.74
C THR A 161 10.37 36.03 24.40
N TRP A 162 10.32 35.76 25.70
CA TRP A 162 9.07 35.63 26.46
C TRP A 162 8.47 37.00 26.80
N SER A 163 7.92 37.64 25.77
CA SER A 163 7.36 38.99 25.80
C SER A 163 5.89 39.00 26.27
N GLU A 164 5.33 40.19 26.46
CA GLU A 164 3.90 40.38 26.77
C GLU A 164 2.97 39.78 25.72
N GLN A 165 3.39 39.76 24.46
CA GLN A 165 2.65 39.09 23.40
C GLN A 165 2.62 37.58 23.60
N SER A 166 3.76 36.97 23.94
CA SER A 166 3.84 35.53 24.23
C SER A 166 3.00 35.15 25.45
N MET A 167 3.07 35.95 26.51
CA MET A 167 2.28 35.76 27.72
C MET A 167 0.78 35.80 27.43
N LYS A 168 0.28 36.79 26.67
CA LYS A 168 -1.14 36.89 26.29
C LYS A 168 -1.61 35.73 25.41
N ALA A 169 -0.79 35.31 24.45
CA ALA A 169 -1.09 34.16 23.62
C ALA A 169 -1.21 32.87 24.44
N TYR A 170 -0.29 32.66 25.38
CA TYR A 170 -0.33 31.52 26.28
C TYR A 170 -1.50 31.58 27.27
N GLN A 171 -1.83 32.76 27.80
CA GLN A 171 -3.03 32.96 28.62
C GLN A 171 -4.31 32.63 27.84
N SER A 172 -4.38 32.99 26.56
CA SER A 172 -5.51 32.66 25.68
C SER A 172 -5.62 31.15 25.46
N PHE A 173 -4.48 30.47 25.33
CA PHE A 173 -4.41 29.01 25.28
C PHE A 173 -4.94 28.36 26.56
N LEU A 174 -4.50 28.82 27.73
CA LEU A 174 -4.99 28.31 29.02
C LEU A 174 -6.49 28.54 29.19
N TYR A 175 -6.98 29.72 28.80
CA TYR A 175 -8.40 30.04 28.82
C TYR A 175 -9.23 29.09 27.96
N ASN A 176 -8.77 28.76 26.75
CA ASN A 176 -9.44 27.81 25.86
C ASN A 176 -9.49 26.39 26.45
N LEU A 177 -8.52 26.02 27.29
CA LEU A 177 -8.53 24.76 28.04
C LEU A 177 -9.40 24.79 29.31
N GLY A 178 -10.07 25.91 29.60
CA GLY A 178 -10.85 26.07 30.83
C GLY A 178 -9.97 26.06 32.10
N VAL A 179 -8.74 26.55 31.97
CA VAL A 179 -7.81 26.75 33.09
C VAL A 179 -7.84 28.23 33.45
N ALA A 180 -8.15 28.54 34.71
CA ALA A 180 -7.99 29.89 35.23
C ALA A 180 -6.50 30.21 35.31
N SER A 181 -6.07 31.27 34.63
CA SER A 181 -4.69 31.74 34.66
C SER A 181 -4.66 33.21 35.06
N GLY A 182 -3.95 33.52 36.14
CA GLY A 182 -3.56 34.88 36.46
C GLY A 182 -2.46 35.38 35.52
N ASP A 183 -1.66 36.33 35.99
CA ASP A 183 -0.52 36.83 35.21
C ASP A 183 0.52 35.72 35.02
N VAL A 184 0.81 35.37 33.76
CA VAL A 184 1.77 34.31 33.42
C VAL A 184 3.18 34.89 33.23
N GLU A 185 3.69 35.56 34.26
CA GLU A 185 5.05 36.10 34.25
C GLU A 185 6.12 35.00 34.28
N SER A 186 5.77 33.81 34.76
CA SER A 186 6.68 32.66 34.75
C SER A 186 5.95 31.36 34.46
N ILE A 187 6.65 30.46 33.77
CA ILE A 187 6.19 29.11 33.42
C ILE A 187 7.21 28.11 33.96
N ASP A 188 6.78 27.28 34.92
CA ASP A 188 7.57 26.14 35.35
C ASP A 188 7.35 24.97 34.39
N TRP A 189 8.40 24.59 33.67
CA TRP A 189 8.34 23.49 32.71
C TRP A 189 7.98 22.14 33.34
N LYS A 190 8.18 21.96 34.66
CA LYS A 190 7.82 20.72 35.37
C LYS A 190 6.32 20.42 35.35
N THR A 191 5.50 21.40 34.98
CA THR A 191 4.05 21.23 34.81
C THR A 191 3.69 20.64 33.45
N PHE A 192 4.65 20.49 32.53
CA PHE A 192 4.41 19.93 31.21
C PHE A 192 4.69 18.44 31.15
N MET A 193 3.73 17.70 30.61
CA MET A 193 3.90 16.29 30.24
C MET A 193 4.35 16.22 28.78
N LEU A 194 5.55 15.69 28.53
CA LEU A 194 6.05 15.53 27.16
C LEU A 194 5.40 14.32 26.47
N VAL A 195 4.71 14.59 25.37
CA VAL A 195 3.95 13.61 24.59
C VAL A 195 4.43 13.66 23.14
N PRO A 196 4.70 12.51 22.50
CA PRO A 196 4.99 12.46 21.07
C PRO A 196 3.82 13.00 20.24
N SER A 197 4.10 13.48 19.03
CA SER A 197 3.07 14.02 18.13
C SER A 197 1.94 13.04 17.79
N ALA A 198 2.22 11.73 17.82
CA ALA A 198 1.22 10.67 17.65
C ALA A 198 0.26 10.50 18.85
N GLY A 199 0.54 11.17 19.98
CA GLY A 199 -0.20 11.05 21.22
C GLY A 199 0.22 9.86 22.10
N ARG A 200 -0.33 9.81 23.32
CA ARG A 200 -0.22 8.66 24.24
C ARG A 200 -1.60 8.27 24.75
N THR A 201 -1.87 6.97 24.83
CA THR A 201 -3.09 6.45 25.45
C THR A 201 -2.93 6.36 26.96
N VAL A 202 -3.92 6.86 27.70
CA VAL A 202 -3.98 6.76 29.16
C VAL A 202 -4.39 5.34 29.54
N GLU A 203 -3.52 4.62 30.25
CA GLU A 203 -3.91 3.32 30.82
C GLU A 203 -4.63 3.51 32.15
N THR A 204 -4.02 4.28 33.05
CA THR A 204 -4.56 4.61 34.37
C THR A 204 -4.22 6.06 34.73
N ILE A 205 -5.10 6.72 35.48
CA ILE A 205 -4.89 8.06 36.01
C ILE A 205 -5.34 8.13 37.46
N ALA A 206 -4.63 8.91 38.28
CA ALA A 206 -5.00 9.11 39.67
C ALA A 206 -6.34 9.85 39.77
N ALA A 207 -7.24 9.38 40.65
CA ALA A 207 -8.54 9.99 40.84
C ALA A 207 -8.42 11.36 41.51
N GLN A 208 -9.42 12.23 41.30
CA GLN A 208 -9.53 13.48 42.01
C GLN A 208 -9.53 13.24 43.53
N GLY A 209 -8.83 14.10 44.28
CA GLY A 209 -8.62 13.97 45.73
C GLY A 209 -7.43 13.06 46.12
N THR A 210 -6.82 12.34 45.16
CA THR A 210 -5.65 11.51 45.44
C THR A 210 -4.46 12.38 45.82
N VAL A 211 -3.81 12.05 46.95
CA VAL A 211 -2.52 12.64 47.33
C VAL A 211 -1.41 11.89 46.62
N LEU A 212 -0.65 12.60 45.80
CA LEU A 212 0.53 12.09 45.11
C LEU A 212 1.74 12.28 46.03
N GLY A 213 2.39 11.17 46.41
CA GLY A 213 3.52 11.20 47.31
C GLY A 213 3.77 9.84 47.98
N ARG A 214 4.95 9.69 48.57
CA ARG A 214 5.34 8.47 49.28
C ARG A 214 5.15 8.70 50.78
N ILE A 215 4.09 8.16 51.37
CA ILE A 215 3.96 8.09 52.83
C ILE A 215 4.90 6.98 53.30
N ARG A 216 5.91 7.34 54.08
CA ARG A 216 6.68 6.36 54.85
C ARG A 216 5.98 6.28 56.21
N CYS A 217 5.26 5.17 56.45
CA CYS A 217 4.77 4.83 57.78
C CYS A 217 5.91 4.24 58.61
#